data_AF-A0A926P457-F1
#
_entry.id   AF-A0A926P457-F1
#
_cell.length_a   1.000
_cell.length_b   1.000
_cell.length_c   1.000
_cell.angle_alpha   90.00
_cell.angle_beta   90.00
_cell.angle_gamma   90.00
#
_symmetry.space_group_name_H-M   'P 1'
#
loop_
_entity.id
_entity.type
_entity.pdbx_description
1 polymer ?
#
loop_
_entity_poly.entity_id
_entity_poly.type
_entity_poly.pdbx_seq_one_letter_code
_entity_poly.pdbx_strand_id
1 'polypeptide(L)'
;MDDQERLRQWTEQRFALEDEIENLDLEIKRAEYAAVDASESGRWVTYIGECYQKQQGLFFDLGKVTARIEDLEERIREQAEQERERANTNRWQETPESREDHLDWLRPVLDAPEPEEIHDRDVRNPQREGEERMLEEMHRNDREPEDYLDWYTARDR
;
A
#
# COMPACT_ATOMS: atom_id res chain seq x y z
N MET A 1 -10.08 21.89 11.84
CA MET A 1 -9.43 22.09 10.55
C MET A 1 -9.49 20.75 9.84
N ASP A 2 -10.11 20.73 8.68
CA ASP A 2 -10.33 19.53 7.88
C ASP A 2 -9.00 18.96 7.38
N ASP A 3 -8.91 17.64 7.22
CA ASP A 3 -7.70 16.98 6.74
C ASP A 3 -7.40 17.40 5.29
N GLN A 4 -8.43 17.66 4.49
CA GLN A 4 -8.26 18.23 3.15
C GLN A 4 -7.74 19.67 3.18
N GLU A 5 -8.16 20.48 4.15
CA GLU A 5 -7.69 21.86 4.31
C GLU A 5 -6.22 21.88 4.75
N ARG A 6 -5.83 20.98 5.65
CA ARG A 6 -4.42 20.77 6.02
C ARG A 6 -3.58 20.32 4.84
N LEU A 7 -4.07 19.36 4.05
CA LEU A 7 -3.39 18.89 2.85
C LEU A 7 -3.09 20.07 1.91
N ARG A 8 -4.10 20.90 1.61
CA ARG A 8 -3.91 22.11 0.78
C ARG A 8 -2.84 23.05 1.33
N GLN A 9 -2.87 23.33 2.63
CA GLN A 9 -1.87 24.20 3.27
C GLN A 9 -0.45 23.65 3.14
N TRP A 10 -0.26 22.35 3.37
CA TRP A 10 1.05 21.73 3.20
C TRP A 10 1.48 21.71 1.74
N THR A 11 0.56 21.48 0.80
CA THR A 11 0.85 21.57 -0.64
C THR A 11 1.25 22.98 -1.06
N GLU A 12 0.57 24.02 -0.57
CA GLU A 12 0.95 25.43 -0.80
C GLU A 12 2.33 25.72 -0.23
N GLN A 13 2.61 25.25 0.99
CA GLN A 13 3.93 25.41 1.61
C GLN A 13 5.03 24.68 0.82
N ARG A 14 4.74 23.49 0.29
CA ARG A 14 5.66 22.74 -0.58
C ARG A 14 6.02 23.56 -1.82
N PHE A 15 5.02 24.12 -2.50
CA PHE A 15 5.26 24.94 -3.68
C PHE A 15 6.05 26.20 -3.36
N ALA A 16 5.79 26.85 -2.23
CA ALA A 16 6.56 28.01 -1.79
C ALA A 16 8.04 27.66 -1.54
N LEU A 17 8.33 26.49 -0.97
CA LEU A 17 9.71 26.01 -0.77
C LEU A 17 10.39 25.67 -2.10
N GLU A 18 9.68 25.03 -3.03
CA GLU A 18 10.20 24.74 -4.38
C GLU A 18 10.55 26.03 -5.13
N ASP A 19 9.68 27.05 -5.08
CA ASP A 19 9.94 28.37 -5.69
C ASP A 19 11.13 29.08 -5.03
N GLU A 20 11.27 29.02 -3.70
CA GLU A 20 12.43 29.61 -3.01
C GLU A 20 13.75 28.91 -3.40
N ILE A 21 13.73 27.59 -3.56
CA ILE A 21 14.88 26.82 -4.03
C ILE A 21 15.26 27.22 -5.46
N GLU A 22 14.28 27.33 -6.37
CA GLU A 22 14.54 27.75 -7.75
C GLU A 22 15.11 29.17 -7.82
N ASN A 23 14.58 30.08 -7.01
CA ASN A 23 15.11 31.43 -6.89
C ASN A 23 16.57 31.44 -6.40
N LEU A 24 16.92 30.61 -5.41
CA LEU A 24 18.30 30.46 -4.95
C LEU A 24 19.22 29.87 -6.03
N ASP A 25 18.75 28.89 -6.80
CA ASP A 25 19.52 28.35 -7.92
C ASP A 25 19.86 29.43 -8.96
N LEU A 26 18.92 30.33 -9.24
CA LEU A 26 19.16 31.46 -10.12
C LEU A 26 20.16 32.45 -9.51
N GLU A 27 20.10 32.71 -8.20
CA GLU A 27 21.07 33.57 -7.51
C GLU A 27 22.48 32.96 -7.50
N ILE A 28 22.60 31.66 -7.24
CA ILE A 28 23.88 30.93 -7.28
C ILE A 28 24.49 31.05 -8.67
N LYS A 29 23.73 30.74 -9.73
CA LYS A 29 24.22 30.86 -11.12
C LYS A 29 24.70 32.28 -11.43
N ARG A 30 23.95 33.30 -11.02
CA ARG A 30 24.35 34.70 -11.21
C ARG A 30 25.63 35.04 -10.47
N ALA A 31 25.77 34.57 -9.24
CA ALA A 31 26.97 34.77 -8.42
C ALA A 31 28.19 34.04 -9.00
N GLU A 32 28.01 32.83 -9.54
CA GLU A 32 29.08 32.09 -10.23
C GLU A 32 29.61 32.86 -11.43
N TYR A 33 28.72 33.38 -12.29
CA TYR A 33 29.13 34.22 -13.42
C TYR A 33 29.85 35.49 -12.95
N ALA A 34 29.36 36.15 -11.90
CA ALA A 34 30.02 37.32 -11.34
C ALA A 34 31.39 37.01 -10.73
N ALA A 35 31.58 35.81 -10.18
CA ALA A 35 32.84 35.37 -9.58
C ALA A 35 33.97 35.19 -10.61
N VAL A 36 33.64 34.83 -11.86
CA VAL A 36 34.61 34.59 -12.94
C VAL A 36 35.31 35.88 -13.38
N ASP A 37 34.57 36.99 -13.46
CA ASP A 37 35.09 38.28 -13.96
C ASP A 37 35.57 39.23 -12.85
N ALA A 38 35.34 38.89 -11.57
CA ALA A 38 35.63 39.77 -10.44
C ALA A 38 37.03 39.56 -9.83
N SER A 39 37.70 40.67 -9.50
CA SER A 39 38.92 40.66 -8.68
C SER A 39 38.70 40.19 -7.24
N GLU A 40 37.45 40.18 -6.77
CA GLU A 40 37.03 39.74 -5.43
C GLU A 40 36.45 38.31 -5.43
N SER A 41 37.09 37.38 -6.12
CA SER A 41 36.61 35.98 -6.25
C SER A 41 36.34 35.31 -4.90
N GLY A 42 37.16 35.58 -3.87
CA GLY A 42 36.98 35.01 -2.53
C GLY A 42 35.65 35.39 -1.87
N ARG A 43 35.19 36.63 -2.06
CA ARG A 43 33.90 37.09 -1.52
C ARG A 43 32.72 36.39 -2.17
N TRP A 44 32.79 36.18 -3.50
CA TRP A 44 31.78 35.45 -4.24
C TRP A 44 31.75 33.97 -3.87
N VAL A 45 32.91 33.34 -3.67
CA VAL A 45 32.98 31.95 -3.20
C VAL A 45 32.31 31.79 -1.83
N THR A 46 32.54 32.72 -0.89
CA THR A 46 31.84 32.70 0.40
C THR A 46 30.33 32.87 0.24
N TYR A 47 29.89 33.84 -0.57
CA TYR A 47 28.46 34.07 -0.83
C TYR A 47 27.78 32.84 -1.45
N ILE A 48 28.40 32.23 -2.47
CA ILE A 48 27.89 31.00 -3.10
C ILE A 48 27.80 29.88 -2.06
N GLY A 49 28.79 29.74 -1.18
CA GLY A 49 28.77 28.78 -0.08
C GLY A 49 27.59 28.99 0.88
N GLU A 50 27.30 30.24 1.24
CA GLU A 50 26.14 30.60 2.07
C GLU A 50 24.81 30.26 1.37
N CYS A 51 24.70 30.54 0.07
CA CYS A 51 23.52 30.18 -0.73
C CYS A 51 23.32 28.65 -0.76
N TYR A 52 24.37 27.87 -0.98
CA TYR A 52 24.29 26.40 -0.94
C TYR A 52 23.86 25.89 0.44
N GLN A 53 24.39 26.46 1.52
CA GLN A 53 23.97 26.08 2.87
C GLN A 53 22.49 26.38 3.10
N LYS A 54 22.01 27.54 2.64
CA LYS A 54 20.58 27.89 2.69
C LYS A 54 19.74 26.91 1.87
N GLN A 55 20.18 26.59 0.66
CA GLN A 55 19.50 25.64 -0.23
C GLN A 55 19.36 24.24 0.39
N GLN A 56 20.42 23.74 1.04
CA GLN A 56 20.37 22.47 1.77
C GLN A 56 19.33 22.49 2.90
N GLY A 57 19.22 23.61 3.62
CA GLY A 57 18.18 23.81 4.64
C GLY A 57 16.78 23.73 4.05
N LEU A 58 16.54 24.38 2.90
CA LEU A 58 15.24 24.35 2.22
C LEU A 58 14.90 22.96 1.69
N PHE A 59 15.86 22.21 1.13
CA PHE A 59 15.62 20.82 0.72
C PHE A 59 15.24 19.92 1.91
N PHE A 60 15.87 20.14 3.06
CA PHE A 60 15.51 19.41 4.28
C PHE A 60 14.08 19.73 4.73
N ASP A 61 13.68 21.01 4.70
CA ASP A 61 12.33 21.42 5.05
C ASP A 61 11.29 20.95 4.02
N LEU A 62 11.64 20.95 2.74
CA LEU A 62 10.83 20.37 1.66
C LEU A 62 10.57 18.89 1.92
N GLY A 63 11.61 18.13 2.27
CA GLY A 63 11.47 16.71 2.63
C GLY A 63 10.50 16.48 3.81
N LYS A 64 10.55 17.33 4.85
CA LYS A 64 9.60 17.24 5.97
C LYS A 64 8.16 17.52 5.54
N VAL A 65 7.97 18.52 4.69
CA VAL A 65 6.62 18.88 4.19
C VAL A 65 6.08 17.75 3.31
N THR A 66 6.90 17.19 2.42
CA THR A 66 6.51 16.05 1.57
C THR A 66 6.10 14.84 2.42
N ALA A 67 6.89 14.46 3.43
CA ALA A 67 6.53 13.37 4.32
C ALA A 67 5.19 13.62 5.05
N ARG A 68 4.93 14.86 5.49
CA ARG A 68 3.65 15.23 6.11
C ARG A 68 2.47 15.17 5.14
N ILE A 69 2.70 15.51 3.87
CA ILE A 69 1.68 15.40 2.82
C ILE A 69 1.34 13.91 2.62
N GLU A 70 2.35 13.06 2.45
CA GLU A 70 2.17 11.62 2.27
C GLU A 70 1.40 10.99 3.44
N ASP A 71 1.81 11.29 4.69
CA ASP A 71 1.10 10.82 5.89
C ASP A 71 -0.38 11.23 5.92
N LEU A 72 -0.69 12.46 5.47
CA LEU A 72 -2.06 12.97 5.42
C LEU A 72 -2.87 12.32 4.30
N GLU A 73 -2.28 12.12 3.13
CA GLU A 73 -2.92 11.43 2.01
C GLU A 73 -3.23 9.98 2.35
N GLU A 74 -2.31 9.28 3.02
CA GLU A 74 -2.52 7.92 3.54
C GLU A 74 -3.72 7.91 4.50
N ARG A 75 -3.74 8.81 5.48
CA ARG A 75 -4.85 8.89 6.45
C ARG A 75 -6.20 9.17 5.78
N ILE A 76 -6.25 10.08 4.81
CA ILE A 76 -7.48 10.38 4.07
C ILE A 76 -7.95 9.15 3.28
N ARG A 77 -7.01 8.41 2.67
CA ARG A 77 -7.31 7.18 1.93
C ARG A 77 -7.86 6.09 2.85
N GLU A 78 -7.23 5.86 3.99
CA GLU A 78 -7.67 4.90 5.01
C GLU A 78 -9.07 5.24 5.53
N GLN A 79 -9.35 6.52 5.81
CA GLN A 79 -10.68 6.96 6.23
C GLN A 79 -11.74 6.65 5.17
N ALA A 80 -11.46 6.96 3.90
CA ALA A 80 -12.37 6.68 2.80
C ALA A 80 -12.60 5.18 2.60
N GLU A 81 -11.58 4.34 2.83
CA GLU A 81 -11.70 2.89 2.77
C GLU A 81 -12.57 2.35 3.92
N GLN A 82 -12.32 2.79 5.15
CA GLN A 82 -13.13 2.42 6.32
C GLN A 82 -14.60 2.82 6.15
N GLU A 83 -14.89 3.98 5.58
CA GLU A 83 -16.25 4.40 5.29
C GLU A 83 -16.93 3.49 4.26
N ARG A 84 -16.21 3.06 3.23
CA ARG A 84 -16.70 2.10 2.22
C ARG A 84 -16.93 0.72 2.84
N GLU A 85 -16.02 0.24 3.67
CA GLU A 85 -16.17 -1.02 4.39
C GLU A 85 -17.41 -0.99 5.28
N ARG A 86 -17.59 0.06 6.09
CA ARG A 86 -18.78 0.24 6.93
C ARG A 86 -20.07 0.28 6.10
N ALA A 87 -20.07 1.02 5.00
CA ALA A 87 -21.23 1.08 4.10
C ALA A 87 -21.55 -0.29 3.51
N ASN A 88 -20.53 -1.07 3.13
CA ASN A 88 -20.70 -2.44 2.67
C ASN A 88 -21.24 -3.33 3.78
N THR A 89 -20.64 -3.34 4.97
CA THR A 89 -21.10 -4.14 6.12
C THR A 89 -22.55 -3.83 6.48
N ASN A 90 -22.93 -2.55 6.51
CA ASN A 90 -24.31 -2.14 6.75
C ASN A 90 -25.25 -2.68 5.66
N ARG A 91 -24.86 -2.60 4.39
CA ARG A 91 -25.63 -3.19 3.28
C ARG A 91 -25.80 -4.70 3.41
N TRP A 92 -24.76 -5.42 3.86
CA TRP A 92 -24.84 -6.85 4.14
C TRP A 92 -25.78 -7.16 5.30
N GLN A 93 -25.77 -6.35 6.37
CA GLN A 93 -26.66 -6.50 7.52
C GLN A 93 -28.12 -6.11 7.23
N GLU A 94 -28.35 -5.15 6.32
CA GLU A 94 -29.68 -4.71 5.89
C GLU A 94 -30.31 -5.65 4.86
N THR A 95 -29.55 -6.61 4.32
CA THR A 95 -30.15 -7.71 3.57
C THR A 95 -30.98 -8.50 4.59
N PRO A 96 -32.33 -8.58 4.43
CA PRO A 96 -33.13 -9.33 5.38
C PRO A 96 -32.54 -10.72 5.49
N GLU A 97 -32.33 -11.20 6.72
CA GLU A 97 -32.18 -12.63 6.97
C GLU A 97 -33.40 -13.27 6.30
N SER A 98 -33.22 -13.77 5.07
CA SER A 98 -34.22 -14.61 4.45
C SER A 98 -34.39 -15.73 5.45
N ARG A 99 -35.54 -15.73 6.12
CA ARG A 99 -35.97 -16.73 7.09
C ARG A 99 -36.31 -18.04 6.39
N GLU A 100 -35.52 -18.37 5.38
CA GLU A 100 -35.44 -19.63 4.68
C GLU A 100 -34.18 -20.27 5.25
N ASP A 101 -34.42 -21.30 6.05
CA ASP A 101 -33.41 -22.14 6.67
C ASP A 101 -32.59 -22.75 5.52
N HIS A 102 -31.52 -22.07 5.09
CA HIS A 102 -30.65 -22.50 3.97
C HIS A 102 -29.91 -23.81 4.25
N LEU A 103 -30.29 -24.52 5.30
CA LEU A 103 -29.86 -25.87 5.67
C LEU A 103 -30.96 -26.92 5.37
N ASP A 104 -32.06 -26.55 4.71
CA ASP A 104 -33.10 -27.50 4.30
C ASP A 104 -32.58 -28.59 3.35
N TRP A 105 -31.46 -28.37 2.66
CA TRP A 105 -30.76 -29.39 1.87
C TRP A 105 -29.94 -30.38 2.72
N LEU A 106 -29.65 -30.06 3.99
CA LEU A 106 -28.97 -30.94 4.96
C LEU A 106 -29.94 -31.79 5.78
N ARG A 107 -31.20 -31.35 5.94
CA ARG A 107 -32.22 -32.12 6.69
C ARG A 107 -32.43 -33.54 6.15
N PRO A 108 -32.47 -33.81 4.84
CA PRO A 108 -32.59 -35.18 4.32
C PRO A 108 -31.45 -36.12 4.77
N VAL A 109 -30.26 -35.58 5.06
CA VAL A 109 -29.11 -36.37 5.52
C VAL A 109 -29.14 -36.57 7.03
N LEU A 110 -29.68 -35.61 7.80
CA LEU A 110 -29.78 -35.67 9.25
C LEU A 110 -30.99 -36.46 9.75
N ASP A 111 -32.09 -36.45 9.00
CA ASP A 111 -33.32 -37.19 9.31
C ASP A 111 -33.33 -38.61 8.73
N ALA A 112 -32.28 -39.00 7.99
CA ALA A 112 -32.11 -40.36 7.54
C ALA A 112 -31.84 -41.27 8.75
N PRO A 113 -32.55 -42.41 8.91
CA PRO A 113 -32.18 -43.39 9.92
C PRO A 113 -30.74 -43.82 9.66
N GLU A 114 -29.93 -43.89 10.73
CA GLU A 114 -28.54 -44.38 10.67
C GLU A 114 -28.53 -45.66 9.83
N PRO A 115 -27.81 -45.67 8.68
CA PRO A 115 -27.71 -46.89 7.91
C PRO A 115 -27.04 -47.93 8.79
N GLU A 116 -27.70 -49.08 8.97
CA GLU A 116 -27.10 -50.24 9.62
C GLU A 116 -25.72 -50.46 9.02
N GLU A 117 -24.70 -50.49 9.87
CA GLU A 117 -23.31 -50.72 9.50
C GLU A 117 -23.20 -52.06 8.77
N ILE A 118 -23.36 -52.03 7.44
CA ILE A 118 -22.84 -53.07 6.57
C ILE A 118 -21.33 -52.85 6.53
N HIS A 119 -20.66 -53.40 7.53
CA HIS A 119 -19.25 -53.81 7.44
C HIS A 119 -19.12 -54.77 6.25
N ASP A 120 -18.93 -54.23 5.05
CA ASP A 120 -18.24 -54.90 3.94
C ASP A 120 -18.25 -53.99 2.72
N ARG A 121 -17.35 -53.01 2.72
CA ARG A 121 -16.64 -52.62 1.49
C ARG A 121 -15.49 -51.70 1.81
N ASP A 122 -14.29 -52.24 1.61
CA ASP A 122 -13.08 -51.49 1.26
C ASP A 122 -13.30 -50.65 -0.01
N VAL A 123 -14.13 -49.62 0.06
CA VAL A 123 -14.04 -48.49 -0.86
C VAL A 123 -12.90 -47.65 -0.34
N ARG A 124 -11.67 -48.00 -0.76
CA ARG A 124 -10.53 -47.08 -0.73
C ARG A 124 -11.04 -45.74 -1.24
N ASN A 125 -11.14 -44.79 -0.34
CA ASN A 125 -11.63 -43.45 -0.62
C ASN A 125 -10.42 -42.67 -1.18
N PRO A 126 -10.29 -42.48 -2.51
CA PRO A 126 -9.06 -41.94 -3.11
C PRO A 126 -8.78 -40.49 -2.67
N GLN A 127 -9.77 -39.81 -2.09
CA GLN A 127 -9.64 -38.47 -1.54
C GLN A 127 -8.80 -38.42 -0.25
N ARG A 128 -8.87 -39.45 0.61
CA ARG A 128 -8.11 -39.47 1.87
C ARG A 128 -6.59 -39.61 1.65
N GLU A 129 -6.19 -40.45 0.70
CA GLU A 129 -4.77 -40.62 0.34
C GLU A 129 -4.16 -39.38 -0.32
N GLY A 130 -4.99 -38.51 -0.92
CA GLY A 130 -4.56 -37.25 -1.52
C GLY A 130 -4.32 -36.18 -0.46
N GLU A 131 -5.20 -36.08 0.54
CA GLU A 131 -5.09 -35.15 1.65
C GLU A 131 -3.88 -35.46 2.55
N GLU A 132 -3.65 -36.73 2.88
CA GLU A 132 -2.48 -37.14 3.68
C GLU A 132 -1.16 -36.83 2.97
N ARG A 133 -1.09 -37.04 1.63
CA ARG A 133 0.08 -36.67 0.83
C ARG A 133 0.33 -35.16 0.79
N MET A 134 -0.74 -34.36 0.70
CA MET A 134 -0.65 -32.91 0.66
C MET A 134 -0.16 -32.34 1.99
N LEU A 135 -0.60 -32.93 3.11
CA LEU A 135 -0.15 -32.57 4.45
C LEU A 135 1.32 -32.99 4.68
N GLU A 136 1.73 -34.19 4.25
CA GLU A 136 3.15 -34.59 4.29
C GLU A 136 4.05 -33.69 3.45
N GLU A 137 3.57 -33.22 2.29
CA GLU A 137 4.32 -32.30 1.43
C GLU A 137 4.44 -30.90 2.04
N MET A 138 3.40 -30.39 2.70
CA MET A 138 3.44 -29.12 3.46
C MET A 138 4.38 -29.16 4.68
N HIS A 139 4.55 -30.32 5.30
CA HIS A 139 5.38 -30.47 6.51
C HIS A 139 6.85 -30.83 6.24
N ARG A 140 7.27 -30.94 4.97
CA ARG A 140 8.70 -31.05 4.62
C ARG A 140 9.39 -29.71 4.81
N ASN A 141 10.06 -29.55 5.95
CA ASN A 141 10.92 -28.39 6.27
C ASN A 141 12.19 -28.25 5.41
N ASP A 142 12.38 -29.13 4.40
CA ASP A 142 13.60 -29.19 3.59
C ASP A 142 13.43 -28.55 2.20
N ARG A 143 12.27 -27.96 1.89
CA ARG A 143 11.99 -27.33 0.59
C ARG A 143 11.70 -25.84 0.81
N GLU A 144 12.60 -24.98 0.34
CA GLU A 144 12.31 -23.55 0.17
C GLU A 144 11.03 -23.42 -0.66
N PRO A 145 10.12 -22.49 -0.31
CA PRO A 145 8.87 -22.31 -1.04
C PRO A 145 9.21 -21.98 -2.50
N GLU A 146 9.03 -22.96 -3.38
CA GLU A 146 9.09 -22.74 -4.82
C GLU A 146 8.05 -21.67 -5.15
N ASP A 147 8.51 -20.55 -5.69
CA ASP A 147 7.71 -19.43 -6.18
C ASP A 147 6.53 -19.94 -7.02
N TYR A 148 5.36 -20.04 -6.39
CA TYR A 148 4.14 -20.37 -7.09
C TYR A 148 3.57 -19.09 -7.69
N LEU A 149 3.73 -19.01 -9.01
CA LEU A 149 2.72 -18.64 -10.02
C LEU A 149 2.89 -17.31 -10.79
N ASP A 150 3.78 -17.36 -11.80
CA ASP A 150 3.76 -16.56 -13.04
C ASP A 150 2.65 -17.03 -14.01
N TRP A 151 1.37 -16.79 -13.70
CA TRP A 151 0.26 -17.17 -14.60
C TRP A 151 -0.25 -16.03 -15.50
N TYR A 152 0.51 -14.95 -15.65
CA TYR A 152 0.28 -13.91 -16.66
C TYR A 152 1.35 -13.92 -17.75
N THR A 153 1.66 -15.10 -18.31
CA THR A 153 2.36 -15.16 -19.60
C THR A 153 1.37 -14.82 -20.72
N ALA A 154 1.36 -13.54 -21.04
CA ALA A 154 1.10 -12.92 -22.35
C ALA A 154 0.50 -13.84 -23.43
N ARG A 155 -0.83 -13.84 -23.51
CA ARG A 155 -1.54 -14.15 -24.75
C ARG A 155 -1.62 -12.85 -25.56
N ASP A 156 -0.64 -12.64 -26.43
CA ASP A 156 -0.78 -11.92 -27.71
C ASP A 156 0.54 -11.96 -28.50
N ARG A 157 0.63 -12.92 -29.43
CA ARG A 157 1.05 -12.74 -30.83
C ARG A 157 0.97 -14.05 -31.60
#